data_AF-A0A1G8VV20-F1
#
_entry.id   AF-A0A1G8VV20-F1
#
_cell.length_a   1.000
_cell.length_b   1.000
_cell.length_c   1.000
_cell.angle_alpha   90.00
_cell.angle_beta   90.00
_cell.angle_gamma   90.00
#
_symmetry.space_group_name_H-M   'P 1'
#
loop_
_entity.id
_entity.type
_entity.pdbx_description
1 polymer ?
#
loop_
_entity_poly.entity_id
_entity_poly.type
_entity_poly.pdbx_seq_one_letter_code
_entity_poly.pdbx_strand_id
1 'polypeptide(L)' 'MPKITLEIDVQLYRLLQQAARGSGHSLEEECLRRLESEGRRSRHIEALLADLRAQAEPRRSRG' A
#
# COMPACT_ATOMS: atom_id res chain seq x y z
N MET A 1 -11.12 -12.17 12.17
CA MET A 1 -10.60 -11.15 11.24
C MET A 1 -9.69 -10.22 12.03
N PRO A 2 -8.47 -9.92 11.55
CA PRO A 2 -7.60 -8.95 12.21
C PRO A 2 -8.27 -7.57 12.20
N LYS A 3 -8.28 -6.89 13.34
CA LYS A 3 -8.82 -5.53 13.49
C LYS A 3 -7.66 -4.58 13.75
N ILE A 4 -7.60 -3.50 13.00
CA ILE A 4 -6.62 -2.43 13.19
C ILE A 4 -7.39 -1.18 13.61
N THR A 5 -6.93 -0.53 14.68
CA THR A 5 -7.43 0.77 15.11
C THR A 5 -6.46 1.83 14.62
N LEU A 6 -6.97 2.85 13.91
CA LEU A 6 -6.18 3.96 13.42
C LEU A 6 -6.52 5.21 14.22
N GLU A 7 -5.52 5.79 14.87
CA GLU A 7 -5.62 7.14 15.42
C GLU A 7 -5.21 8.12 14.33
N ILE A 8 -6.13 8.99 13.92
CA ILE A 8 -5.92 9.98 12.88
C ILE A 8 -6.48 11.32 13.32
N ASP A 9 -5.90 12.40 12.79
CA ASP A 9 -6.41 13.73 13.05
C ASP A 9 -7.77 13.97 12.35
N VAL A 10 -8.49 14.97 12.85
CA VAL A 10 -9.85 15.29 12.40
C VAL A 10 -9.89 15.75 10.93
N GLN A 11 -8.86 16.43 10.44
CA GLN A 11 -8.81 16.86 9.04
C GLN A 11 -8.60 15.67 8.11
N LEU A 12 -7.68 14.76 8.45
CA LEU A 12 -7.50 13.52 7.68
C LEU A 12 -8.78 12.68 7.65
N TYR A 13 -9.47 12.55 8.79
CA TYR A 13 -10.76 11.86 8.86
C TYR A 13 -11.81 12.47 7.90
N ARG A 14 -11.89 13.81 7.82
CA ARG A 14 -12.80 14.50 6.89
C ARG A 14 -12.43 14.26 5.43
N LEU A 15 -11.14 14.31 5.10
CA LEU A 15 -10.66 14.06 3.75
C LEU A 15 -10.97 12.62 3.29
N LEU A 16 -10.78 11.64 4.18
CA LEU A 16 -11.12 10.24 3.90
C LEU A 16 -12.63 10.06 3.67
N GLN A 17 -13.47 10.68 4.49
CA GLN A 17 -14.92 10.66 4.26
C GLN A 17 -15.34 11.27 2.93
N GLN A 18 -14.73 12.41 2.56
CA GLN A 18 -15.05 13.05 1.28
C GLN A 18 -14.64 12.18 0.10
N ALA A 19 -13.45 11.55 0.17
CA ALA A 19 -12.97 10.65 -0.87
C ALA A 19 -13.85 9.39 -1.01
N ALA A 20 -14.28 8.82 0.13
CA ALA A 20 -15.18 7.68 0.18
C ALA A 20 -16.51 8.02 -0.52
N ARG A 21 -17.13 9.16 -0.16
CA ARG A 21 -18.37 9.65 -0.79
C ARG A 21 -18.21 9.91 -2.29
N GLY A 22 -17.10 10.54 -2.70
CA GLY A 22 -16.82 10.83 -4.11
C GLY A 22 -16.59 9.58 -4.96
N SER A 23 -16.18 8.47 -4.34
CA SER A 23 -15.93 7.19 -5.00
C SER A 23 -17.08 6.19 -4.86
N GLY A 24 -18.13 6.51 -4.08
CA GLY A 24 -19.23 5.61 -3.78
C GLY A 24 -18.88 4.46 -2.82
N HIS A 25 -17.77 4.56 -2.09
CA HIS A 25 -17.31 3.54 -1.14
C HIS A 25 -17.64 3.94 0.30
N SER A 26 -17.65 2.95 1.20
CA SER A 26 -17.60 3.20 2.63
C SER A 26 -16.25 3.78 3.04
N LEU A 27 -16.20 4.41 4.22
CA LEU A 27 -14.96 4.90 4.80
C LEU A 27 -13.95 3.77 5.03
N GLU A 28 -14.43 2.59 5.46
CA GLU A 28 -13.59 1.42 5.69
C GLU A 28 -12.93 0.93 4.39
N GLU A 29 -13.71 0.80 3.33
CA GLU A 29 -13.20 0.41 2.01
C GLU A 29 -12.20 1.43 1.46
N GLU A 30 -12.43 2.72 1.65
CA GLU A 30 -11.48 3.76 1.25
C GLU A 30 -10.16 3.67 2.03
N CYS A 31 -10.24 3.44 3.35
CA CYS A 31 -9.07 3.22 4.19
C CYS A 31 -8.30 1.96 3.77
N LEU A 32 -8.99 0.83 3.56
CA LEU A 32 -8.39 -0.41 3.07
C LEU A 32 -7.72 -0.20 1.72
N ARG A 33 -8.42 0.40 0.75
CA ARG A 33 -7.88 0.70 -0.58
C ARG A 33 -6.62 1.55 -0.49
N ARG A 34 -6.59 2.57 0.38
CA ARG A 34 -5.40 3.42 0.57
C ARG A 34 -4.26 2.64 1.21
N LEU A 35 -4.51 1.91 2.29
CA LEU A 35 -3.51 1.08 2.97
C LEU A 35 -2.91 0.01 2.05
N GLU A 36 -3.74 -0.64 1.23
CA GLU A 36 -3.30 -1.60 0.23
C GLU A 36 -2.51 -0.92 -0.91
N SER A 37 -2.96 0.26 -1.35
CA SER A 37 -2.29 1.01 -2.43
C SER A 37 -0.98 1.68 -1.99
N GLU A 38 -0.83 2.01 -0.71
CA GLU A 38 0.40 2.53 -0.10
C GLU A 38 1.35 1.39 0.28
N GLY A 39 0.82 0.22 0.68
CA GLY A 39 1.58 -1.01 0.83
C GLY A 39 2.25 -1.46 -0.48
N ARG A 40 1.62 -1.19 -1.63
CA ARG A 40 2.23 -1.37 -2.96
C ARG A 40 3.29 -0.31 -3.32
N ARG A 41 3.48 0.76 -2.54
CA ARG A 41 4.24 1.96 -2.97
C ARG A 41 5.39 2.37 -2.07
N SER A 42 5.85 1.51 -1.16
CA SER A 42 7.19 1.74 -0.60
C SER A 42 8.22 1.46 -1.70
N ARG A 43 8.48 2.47 -2.53
CA ARG A 43 9.50 2.43 -3.60
C ARG A 43 10.85 1.95 -3.08
N HIS A 44 11.12 2.22 -1.80
CA HIS A 44 12.29 1.73 -1.11
C HIS A 44 12.29 0.21 -0.98
N ILE A 45 11.20 -0.38 -0.49
CA ILE A 45 11.04 -1.84 -0.41
C ILE A 45 11.05 -2.46 -1.82
N GLU A 46 10.41 -1.83 -2.80
CA GLU A 46 10.44 -2.31 -4.20
C GLU A 46 11.86 -2.31 -4.79
N ALA A 47 12.65 -1.25 -4.55
CA ALA A 47 14.04 -1.17 -4.98
C ALA A 47 14.91 -2.24 -4.32
N LEU A 48 14.77 -2.42 -2.99
CA LEU A 48 15.49 -3.47 -2.26
C LEU A 48 15.12 -4.87 -2.75
N LEU A 49 13.83 -5.12 -3.04
CA LEU A 49 13.38 -6.40 -3.58
C LEU A 49 13.88 -6.64 -5.01
N ALA A 50 13.98 -5.60 -5.83
CA ALA A 50 14.55 -5.69 -7.17
C ALA A 50 16.05 -6.04 -7.12
N ASP A 51 16.81 -5.38 -6.24
CA ASP A 51 18.24 -5.66 -6.04
C ASP A 51 18.48 -7.08 -5.55
N LEU A 52 17.66 -7.59 -4.63
CA LEU A 52 17.75 -8.96 -4.14
C LEU A 52 17.43 -9.99 -5.23
N ARG A 53 16.43 -9.73 -6.09
CA ARG A 53 16.10 -10.61 -7.22
C ARG A 53 17.20 -10.62 -8.28
N ALA A 54 17.79 -9.48 -8.59
CA ALA A 54 18.91 -9.39 -9.54
C ALA A 54 20.15 -10.16 -9.06
N GLN A 55 20.34 -10.26 -7.74
CA GLN A 55 21.40 -11.07 -7.12
C GLN A 55 21.03 -12.56 -7.02
N ALA A 56 19.74 -12.87 -6.87
CA ALA A 56 19.23 -14.23 -6.77
C ALA A 56 19.03 -14.91 -8.13
N GLU A 57 18.96 -14.15 -9.23
CA GLU A 57 18.91 -14.71 -10.58
C GLU A 57 20.21 -15.47 -10.82
N PRO A 58 20.18 -16.82 -10.91
CA PRO A 58 21.40 -17.55 -11.22
C PRO A 58 21.80 -17.09 -12.61
N ARG A 59 23.05 -16.63 -12.76
CA ARG A 59 23.68 -16.42 -14.07
C ARG A 59 23.45 -17.73 -14.83
N ARG A 60 22.42 -17.79 -15.69
CA ARG A 60 22.20 -18.94 -16.56
C ARG A 60 23.47 -19.01 -17.37
N SER A 61 24.29 -19.98 -16.97
CA SER A 61 25.55 -20.34 -17.59
C SER A 61 25.22 -20.53 -19.05
N ARG A 62 25.69 -19.60 -19.86
CA ARG A 62 25.86 -19.83 -21.30
C ARG A 62 27.01 -20.83 -21.37
N GLY A 63 26.66 -22.11 -21.46
CA GLY A 63 27.54 -23.24 -21.68
C GLY A 63 26.81 -24.22 -22.55
#